data_AF-A0A8S2QWJ0-F1
#
_entry.id   AF-A0A8S2QWJ0-F1
#
_cell.length_a   1.000
_cell.length_b   1.000
_cell.length_c   1.000
_cell.angle_alpha   90.00
_cell.angle_beta   90.00
_cell.angle_gamma   90.00
#
_symmetry.space_group_name_H-M   'P 1'
#
loop_
_entity.id
_entity.type
_entity.pdbx_description
1 polymer ?
#
loop_
_entity_poly.entity_id
_entity_poly.type
_entity_poly.pdbx_seq_one_letter_code
_entity_poly.pdbx_strand_id
1 'polypeptide(L)'
;SSKNQSICICPAYKFGPQCIIDSLCPIDTCQNNGRCVHSHMSASEKDYICICPDQFYGSKCQFSKSKVDVSLNDIKIPSYLIAYFLTLSNQSNPTNAIVIRKLTLFQQTVTFQITEPFHMMITQVNYKYYLAVLQHSPKTFISTLISPAQECILSDLLFNSTILKMPQYARFAAYYELCGKRHDLSCFVDDSYFCLCTNDHHANCLKLIRYSNFQCSSKTYCENEAQCLQDHPVCPSTRICVCPKCFFGNRCQFYAKGLGSTLDEILGYEFKNKIPISRQPTTVQVSAIVTMVIFTIGIINCILSIMTFSRKSTRKVGCGLYLLASSITSLLTMVLFTLKFWFLFLSHQDLLGERNQKLIINVNCMFIETLLKMVSHLDNWFNACVAIERTLSVYQRANFDRSKMKRVAKGVIISLPIIMGCLFIPQLLNLHVFEDKTEERSWCVVTYSPRLQMYTYTLLFFHYFAPLFINLMSATFIIIATTRQRALTKSDRNIWGHFKIKFKQYKHLVISPTIIVVLTSPYLIILIVLDCNKSSNRLWFYLVGYFLSFIPAASIFITFVLPSTLYKQEFWNIIISVRKRFYRSRLNRQKF
;
A
#
# COMPACT_ATOMS: atom_id res chain seq x y z
N SER A 1 35.11 35.29 24.18
CA SER A 1 34.29 35.62 23.00
C SER A 1 34.61 34.63 21.88
N SER A 2 33.95 33.46 21.86
CA SER A 2 34.18 32.38 20.89
C SER A 2 33.23 32.54 19.70
N LYS A 3 33.77 33.05 18.58
CA LYS A 3 33.04 33.37 17.36
C LYS A 3 32.43 32.12 16.72
N ASN A 4 31.20 32.29 16.20
CA ASN A 4 30.55 31.48 15.17
C ASN A 4 31.47 31.22 13.96
N GLN A 5 32.39 30.25 14.05
CA GLN A 5 33.09 29.75 12.87
C GLN A 5 32.18 28.74 12.15
N SER A 6 31.88 29.01 10.89
CA SER A 6 31.15 28.08 10.02
C SER A 6 31.98 26.81 9.84
N ILE A 7 31.43 25.67 10.24
CA ILE A 7 32.04 24.35 10.04
C ILE A 7 31.74 23.90 8.61
N CYS A 8 32.79 23.72 7.80
CA CYS A 8 32.66 23.15 6.46
C CYS A 8 32.53 21.63 6.54
N ILE A 9 31.48 21.07 5.96
CA ILE A 9 31.30 19.61 5.82
C ILE A 9 31.82 19.20 4.44
N CYS A 10 32.88 18.42 4.41
CA CYS A 10 33.55 18.03 3.17
C CYS A 10 32.93 16.79 2.52
N PRO A 11 33.01 16.67 1.17
CA PRO A 11 32.75 15.41 0.48
C PRO A 11 33.66 14.29 1.00
N ALA A 12 33.22 13.03 0.93
CA ALA A 12 33.89 11.89 1.57
C ALA A 12 35.36 11.63 1.15
N TYR A 13 35.79 12.21 0.02
CA TYR A 13 37.15 12.09 -0.51
C TYR A 13 37.97 13.37 -0.32
N LYS A 14 37.44 14.38 0.39
CA LYS A 14 38.14 15.64 0.66
C LYS A 14 38.10 15.97 2.15
N PHE A 15 39.15 16.63 2.65
CA PHE A 15 39.23 17.07 4.03
C PHE A 15 39.96 18.41 4.17
N GLY A 16 40.06 18.88 5.42
CA GLY A 16 40.62 20.17 5.79
C GLY A 16 39.55 21.26 5.95
N PRO A 17 39.91 22.44 6.50
CA PRO A 17 38.96 23.51 6.84
C PRO A 17 38.23 24.08 5.61
N GLN A 18 38.76 23.86 4.41
CA GLN A 18 38.19 24.31 3.13
C GLN A 18 37.83 23.15 2.18
N CYS A 19 37.96 21.89 2.60
CA CYS A 19 37.66 20.71 1.77
C CYS A 19 38.45 20.63 0.45
N ILE A 20 39.73 21.01 0.49
CA ILE A 20 40.60 21.06 -0.71
C ILE A 20 41.56 19.85 -0.75
N ILE A 21 41.85 19.24 0.39
CA ILE A 21 42.84 18.17 0.49
C ILE A 21 42.18 16.84 0.14
N ASP A 22 42.72 16.10 -0.83
CA ASP A 22 42.18 14.80 -1.20
C ASP A 22 42.58 13.71 -0.18
N SER A 23 41.62 12.86 0.18
CA SER A 23 41.77 11.73 1.10
C SER A 23 42.46 10.56 0.39
N LEU A 24 43.72 10.30 0.69
CA LEU A 24 44.46 9.10 0.25
C LEU A 24 44.12 7.91 1.17
N CYS A 25 43.07 7.16 0.83
CA CYS A 25 42.83 5.85 1.45
C CYS A 25 43.72 4.79 0.77
N PRO A 26 44.50 3.99 1.50
CA PRO A 26 45.24 2.88 0.90
C PRO A 26 44.28 1.85 0.26
N ILE A 27 44.70 1.25 -0.85
CA ILE A 27 43.93 0.22 -1.58
C ILE A 27 43.70 -0.99 -0.65
N ASP A 28 42.50 -1.57 -0.67
CA ASP A 28 42.07 -2.74 0.13
C ASP A 28 42.10 -2.61 1.66
N THR A 29 42.03 -1.38 2.17
CA THR A 29 42.04 -1.12 3.61
C THR A 29 40.79 -1.65 4.33
N CYS A 30 39.61 -1.53 3.70
CA CYS A 30 38.33 -1.98 4.25
C CYS A 30 37.85 -3.22 3.50
N GLN A 31 37.64 -4.31 4.22
CA GLN A 31 37.18 -5.59 3.68
C GLN A 31 35.66 -5.59 3.43
N ASN A 32 35.15 -6.62 2.76
CA ASN A 32 33.71 -6.85 2.52
C ASN A 32 32.96 -5.63 1.95
N ASN A 33 33.54 -4.93 0.97
CA ASN A 33 33.00 -3.70 0.38
C ASN A 33 32.78 -2.55 1.38
N GLY A 34 33.56 -2.51 2.46
CA GLY A 34 33.60 -1.37 3.38
C GLY A 34 34.11 -0.11 2.71
N ARG A 35 33.59 1.05 3.13
CA ARG A 35 33.97 2.36 2.60
C ARG A 35 34.98 3.03 3.53
N CYS A 36 36.17 3.34 3.03
CA CYS A 36 37.19 4.08 3.77
C CYS A 36 36.87 5.58 3.82
N VAL A 37 37.04 6.19 5.00
CA VAL A 37 36.91 7.64 5.25
C VAL A 37 38.04 8.08 6.18
N HIS A 38 38.65 9.25 5.93
CA HIS A 38 39.73 9.78 6.76
C HIS A 38 39.21 10.40 8.06
N SER A 39 39.91 10.20 9.18
CA SER A 39 39.54 10.72 10.51
C SER A 39 40.08 12.15 10.69
N HIS A 40 39.23 13.07 11.14
CA HIS A 40 39.48 14.52 11.13
C HIS A 40 40.47 15.06 12.18
N MET A 41 41.09 14.22 13.03
CA MET A 41 41.74 14.73 14.25
C MET A 41 43.27 14.88 14.25
N SER A 42 44.02 14.31 13.31
CA SER A 42 45.48 14.47 13.34
C SER A 42 46.15 14.09 12.02
N ALA A 43 47.18 14.86 11.63
CA ALA A 43 48.02 14.62 10.46
C ALA A 43 49.01 13.46 10.69
N SER A 44 48.52 12.32 11.18
CA SER A 44 49.30 11.08 11.25
C SER A 44 48.87 10.16 10.10
N GLU A 45 49.83 9.50 9.44
CA GLU A 45 49.63 8.67 8.24
C GLU A 45 48.71 7.44 8.44
N LYS A 46 48.06 7.27 9.60
CA LYS A 46 47.28 6.07 9.96
C LYS A 46 45.84 6.33 10.41
N ASP A 47 45.31 7.54 10.25
CA ASP A 47 44.00 7.92 10.77
C ASP A 47 42.88 7.73 9.73
N TYR A 48 42.52 6.48 9.39
CA TYR A 48 41.34 6.15 8.58
C TYR A 48 40.30 5.34 9.38
N ILE A 49 39.05 5.45 8.98
CA ILE A 49 37.89 4.74 9.55
C ILE A 49 37.17 4.01 8.41
N CYS A 50 36.87 2.73 8.62
CA CYS A 50 36.04 1.95 7.70
C CYS A 50 34.57 2.03 8.11
N ILE A 51 33.72 2.46 7.18
CA ILE A 51 32.27 2.38 7.29
C ILE A 51 31.84 1.03 6.70
N CYS A 52 31.33 0.15 7.55
CA CYS A 52 30.98 -1.21 7.17
C CYS A 52 29.57 -1.32 6.58
N PRO A 53 29.35 -2.23 5.62
CA PRO A 53 27.99 -2.61 5.24
C PRO A 53 27.25 -3.24 6.42
N ASP A 54 25.91 -3.22 6.36
CA ASP A 54 25.07 -3.63 7.49
C ASP A 54 25.35 -5.03 8.04
N GLN A 55 25.80 -5.95 7.19
CA GLN A 55 26.09 -7.34 7.56
C GLN A 55 27.45 -7.54 8.24
N PHE A 56 28.30 -6.53 8.25
CA PHE A 56 29.69 -6.63 8.71
C PHE A 56 30.03 -5.56 9.75
N TYR A 57 31.07 -5.81 10.54
CA TYR A 57 31.58 -4.91 11.56
C TYR A 57 33.07 -5.14 11.81
N GLY A 58 33.66 -4.29 12.66
CA GLY A 58 35.09 -4.28 12.95
C GLY A 58 35.81 -3.12 12.29
N SER A 59 37.05 -2.85 12.72
CA SER A 59 37.86 -1.72 12.24
C SER A 59 38.13 -1.73 10.73
N LYS A 60 38.08 -2.90 10.10
CA LYS A 60 38.22 -3.12 8.66
C LYS A 60 37.01 -3.83 8.06
N CYS A 61 35.87 -3.90 8.76
CA CYS A 61 34.69 -4.64 8.32
C CYS A 61 34.93 -6.15 8.12
N GLN A 62 35.86 -6.70 8.91
CA GLN A 62 36.34 -8.07 8.78
C GLN A 62 35.40 -9.14 9.38
N PHE A 63 34.50 -8.74 10.28
CA PHE A 63 33.63 -9.68 11.02
C PHE A 63 32.19 -9.61 10.52
N SER A 64 31.53 -10.76 10.39
CA SER A 64 30.11 -10.82 10.05
C SER A 64 29.25 -10.73 11.31
N LYS A 65 28.18 -9.93 11.27
CA LYS A 65 27.23 -9.81 12.37
C LYS A 65 26.41 -11.10 12.51
N SER A 66 26.14 -11.50 13.75
CA SER A 66 25.25 -12.64 14.00
C SER A 66 23.81 -12.25 13.67
N LYS A 67 23.07 -13.19 13.06
CA LYS A 67 21.71 -12.98 12.55
C LYS A 67 20.71 -13.81 13.37
N VAL A 68 19.66 -13.15 13.87
CA VAL A 68 18.58 -13.79 14.63
C VAL A 68 17.24 -13.50 13.96
N ASP A 69 16.60 -14.53 13.43
CA ASP A 69 15.27 -14.45 12.82
C ASP A 69 14.20 -14.84 13.84
N VAL A 70 13.37 -13.88 14.23
CA VAL A 70 12.31 -14.02 15.23
C VAL A 70 10.97 -14.06 14.53
N SER A 71 10.27 -15.18 14.61
CA SER A 71 8.91 -15.35 14.08
C SER A 71 7.86 -15.20 15.18
N LEU A 72 6.78 -14.47 14.90
CA LEU A 72 5.67 -14.21 15.82
C LEU A 72 4.50 -15.15 15.48
N ASN A 73 4.07 -15.96 16.43
CA ASN A 73 2.91 -16.83 16.29
C ASN A 73 1.87 -16.57 17.39
N ASP A 74 0.59 -16.51 17.01
CA ASP A 74 -0.55 -16.26 17.92
C ASP A 74 -0.43 -15.00 18.80
N ILE A 75 0.38 -14.03 18.37
CA ILE A 75 0.55 -12.73 19.03
C ILE A 75 0.07 -11.62 18.10
N LYS A 76 -0.68 -10.67 18.63
CA LYS A 76 -1.10 -9.48 17.87
C LYS A 76 0.13 -8.68 17.43
N ILE A 77 0.36 -8.61 16.12
CA ILE A 77 1.54 -7.97 15.50
C ILE A 77 1.70 -6.53 16.04
N PRO A 78 2.81 -6.22 16.74
CA PRO A 78 3.08 -4.87 17.26
C PRO A 78 3.58 -3.94 16.15
N SER A 79 3.67 -2.63 16.42
CA SER A 79 4.31 -1.68 15.49
C SER A 79 5.85 -1.75 15.54
N TYR A 80 6.42 -2.28 16.62
CA TYR A 80 7.85 -2.46 16.83
C TYR A 80 8.10 -3.54 17.89
N LEU A 81 9.31 -4.09 17.89
CA LEU A 81 9.85 -4.99 18.90
C LEU A 81 11.09 -4.36 19.53
N ILE A 82 11.26 -4.59 20.82
CA ILE A 82 12.50 -4.28 21.52
C ILE A 82 13.16 -5.61 21.88
N ALA A 83 14.38 -5.81 21.41
CA ALA A 83 15.20 -6.96 21.75
C ALA A 83 16.31 -6.55 22.73
N TYR A 84 16.44 -7.30 23.81
CA TYR A 84 17.51 -7.19 24.79
C TYR A 84 18.43 -8.39 24.61
N PHE A 85 19.64 -8.14 24.16
CA PHE A 85 20.71 -9.14 24.06
C PHE A 85 21.56 -9.06 25.31
N LEU A 86 21.75 -10.19 25.98
CA LEU A 86 22.52 -10.30 27.22
C LEU A 86 23.74 -11.18 26.98
N THR A 87 24.90 -10.63 27.31
CA THR A 87 26.18 -11.33 27.23
C THR A 87 26.65 -11.66 28.63
N LEU A 88 26.63 -12.95 28.95
CA LEU A 88 27.12 -13.48 30.21
C LEU A 88 28.62 -13.78 30.08
N SER A 89 29.38 -13.41 31.11
CA SER A 89 30.81 -13.70 31.23
C SER A 89 31.10 -14.06 32.68
N ASN A 90 32.01 -15.00 32.90
CA ASN A 90 32.43 -15.36 34.26
C ASN A 90 33.36 -14.31 34.89
N GLN A 91 33.93 -13.42 34.09
CA GLN A 91 34.98 -12.47 34.52
C GLN A 91 34.51 -11.02 34.58
N SER A 92 33.36 -10.70 33.98
CA SER A 92 32.84 -9.34 33.89
C SER A 92 31.36 -9.30 34.18
N ASN A 93 30.89 -8.13 34.62
CA ASN A 93 29.46 -7.88 34.73
C ASN A 93 28.76 -8.13 33.39
N PRO A 94 27.53 -8.66 33.40
CA PRO A 94 26.79 -8.91 32.18
C PRO A 94 26.56 -7.60 31.43
N THR A 95 26.94 -7.58 30.15
CA THR A 95 26.65 -6.46 29.26
C THR A 95 25.32 -6.71 28.57
N ASN A 96 24.58 -5.63 28.29
CA ASN A 96 23.36 -5.72 27.52
C ASN A 96 23.39 -4.77 26.31
N ALA A 97 22.88 -5.27 25.19
CA ALA A 97 22.65 -4.49 24.00
C ALA A 97 21.15 -4.46 23.72
N ILE A 98 20.62 -3.26 23.45
CA ILE A 98 19.21 -3.07 23.11
C ILE A 98 19.13 -2.78 21.62
N VAL A 99 18.29 -3.51 20.92
CA VAL A 99 18.04 -3.27 19.50
C VAL A 99 16.54 -3.10 19.30
N ILE A 100 16.14 -1.98 18.73
CA ILE A 100 14.74 -1.70 18.43
C ILE A 100 14.53 -1.95 16.94
N ARG A 101 13.53 -2.77 16.61
CA ARG A 101 13.13 -3.03 15.22
C ARG A 101 11.67 -2.70 15.02
N LYS A 102 11.39 -1.86 14.02
CA LYS A 102 10.04 -1.61 13.54
C LYS A 102 9.54 -2.83 12.77
N LEU A 103 8.25 -3.13 12.90
CA LEU A 103 7.59 -4.13 12.06
C LEU A 103 6.78 -3.43 10.99
N THR A 104 6.88 -3.93 9.75
CA THR A 104 5.92 -3.56 8.72
C THR A 104 4.60 -4.32 8.93
N LEU A 105 3.51 -3.80 8.35
CA LEU A 105 2.13 -4.26 8.57
C LEU A 105 1.88 -5.76 8.34
N PHE A 106 2.80 -6.45 7.67
CA PHE A 106 2.66 -7.81 7.19
C PHE A 106 3.86 -8.71 7.52
N GLN A 107 4.86 -8.19 8.25
CA GLN A 107 6.01 -8.98 8.69
C GLN A 107 5.65 -9.83 9.90
N GLN A 108 5.67 -11.15 9.71
CA GLN A 108 5.58 -12.14 10.80
C GLN A 108 6.96 -12.54 11.34
N THR A 109 8.03 -12.25 10.60
CA THR A 109 9.41 -12.54 10.99
C THR A 109 10.23 -11.26 10.99
N VAL A 110 11.02 -11.08 12.03
CA VAL A 110 11.91 -9.93 12.23
C VAL A 110 13.34 -10.41 12.38
N THR A 111 14.24 -9.85 11.57
CA THR A 111 15.66 -10.15 11.63
C THR A 111 16.39 -9.12 12.49
N PHE A 112 17.14 -9.60 13.47
CA PHE A 112 18.09 -8.82 14.25
C PHE A 112 19.52 -9.16 13.79
N GLN A 113 20.35 -8.13 13.66
CA GLN A 113 21.78 -8.26 13.37
C GLN A 113 22.56 -7.67 14.54
N ILE A 114 23.37 -8.50 15.20
CA ILE A 114 24.10 -8.17 16.41
C ILE A 114 25.61 -8.35 16.19
N THR A 115 26.40 -7.41 16.68
CA THR A 115 27.86 -7.42 16.55
C THR A 115 28.53 -8.25 17.63
N GLU A 116 27.94 -8.29 18.83
CA GLU A 116 28.52 -8.99 19.98
C GLU A 116 27.89 -10.38 20.17
N PRO A 117 28.69 -11.38 20.59
CA PRO A 117 28.14 -12.67 20.99
C PRO A 117 27.25 -12.47 22.22
N PHE A 118 26.10 -13.13 22.23
CA PHE A 118 25.13 -13.07 23.33
C PHE A 118 24.73 -14.49 23.75
N HIS A 119 24.30 -14.66 24.98
CA HIS A 119 23.85 -15.95 25.52
C HIS A 119 22.34 -16.01 25.69
N MET A 120 21.70 -14.85 25.91
CA MET A 120 20.28 -14.76 26.11
C MET A 120 19.70 -13.60 25.32
N MET A 121 18.50 -13.80 24.76
CA MET A 121 17.73 -12.77 24.09
C MET A 121 16.32 -12.72 24.66
N ILE A 122 15.92 -11.54 25.10
CA ILE A 122 14.57 -11.23 25.60
C ILE A 122 13.93 -10.26 24.63
N THR A 123 12.66 -10.44 24.33
CA THR A 123 11.90 -9.56 23.45
C THR A 123 10.69 -8.98 24.16
N GLN A 124 10.51 -7.67 24.06
CA GLN A 124 9.34 -6.97 24.57
C GLN A 124 8.35 -6.69 23.44
N VAL A 125 7.11 -7.13 23.63
CA VAL A 125 6.00 -7.00 22.66
C VAL A 125 4.75 -6.50 23.39
N ASN A 126 4.21 -5.34 23.01
CA ASN A 126 3.00 -4.76 23.63
C ASN A 126 3.05 -4.76 25.17
N TYR A 127 4.18 -4.35 25.75
CA TYR A 127 4.45 -4.33 27.20
C TYR A 127 4.61 -5.71 27.89
N LYS A 128 4.50 -6.82 27.17
CA LYS A 128 4.82 -8.16 27.66
C LYS A 128 6.25 -8.56 27.30
N TYR A 129 6.86 -9.44 28.09
CA TYR A 129 8.22 -9.93 27.89
C TYR A 129 8.19 -11.40 27.47
N TYR A 130 9.07 -11.77 26.55
CA TYR A 130 9.18 -13.15 26.07
C TYR A 130 10.65 -13.57 26.04
N LEU A 131 10.92 -14.79 26.49
CA LEU A 131 12.23 -15.40 26.38
C LEU A 131 12.39 -15.96 24.96
N ALA A 132 13.17 -15.29 24.12
CA ALA A 132 13.29 -15.64 22.70
C ALA A 132 14.43 -16.62 22.41
N VAL A 133 15.58 -16.45 23.09
CA VAL A 133 16.75 -17.33 22.91
C VAL A 133 17.46 -17.53 24.24
N LEU A 134 17.85 -18.77 24.52
CA LEU A 134 18.79 -19.14 25.56
C LEU A 134 19.80 -20.12 24.96
N GLN A 135 21.08 -19.77 24.94
CA GLN A 135 22.13 -20.60 24.32
C GLN A 135 23.39 -20.67 25.19
N HIS A 136 24.05 -21.83 25.15
CA HIS A 136 25.33 -22.06 25.84
C HIS A 136 26.53 -21.56 25.04
N SER A 137 26.53 -21.79 23.74
CA SER A 137 27.58 -21.34 22.81
C SER A 137 26.99 -20.36 21.79
N PRO A 138 27.56 -19.15 21.61
CA PRO A 138 27.04 -18.17 20.65
C PRO A 138 27.05 -18.72 19.21
N LYS A 139 25.88 -18.77 18.57
CA LYS A 139 25.74 -19.14 17.15
C LYS A 139 25.66 -17.90 16.26
N THR A 140 26.16 -18.03 15.03
CA THR A 140 26.12 -16.97 14.01
C THR A 140 24.74 -16.79 13.37
N PHE A 141 23.93 -17.84 13.29
CA PHE A 141 22.56 -17.79 12.80
C PHE A 141 21.60 -18.53 13.76
N ILE A 142 20.51 -17.88 14.11
CA ILE A 142 19.46 -18.44 14.97
C ILE A 142 18.11 -18.11 14.36
N SER A 143 17.23 -19.10 14.30
CA SER A 143 15.81 -18.88 14.00
C SER A 143 14.99 -19.32 15.22
N THR A 144 14.14 -18.42 15.72
CA THR A 144 13.30 -18.65 16.90
C THR A 144 11.85 -18.24 16.64
N LEU A 145 10.95 -18.81 17.44
CA LEU A 145 9.51 -18.58 17.40
C LEU A 145 9.07 -18.07 18.77
N ILE A 146 8.36 -16.95 18.81
CA ILE A 146 7.74 -16.43 20.00
C ILE A 146 6.24 -16.67 19.93
N SER A 147 5.72 -17.30 20.97
CA SER A 147 4.29 -17.56 21.22
C SER A 147 3.96 -17.26 22.69
N PRO A 148 2.69 -17.30 23.09
CA PRO A 148 2.29 -17.13 24.50
C PRO A 148 2.97 -18.12 25.46
N ALA A 149 3.44 -19.29 24.98
CA ALA A 149 4.15 -20.27 25.81
C ALA A 149 5.52 -19.78 26.30
N GLN A 150 6.14 -18.81 25.62
CA GLN A 150 7.43 -18.22 26.01
C GLN A 150 7.27 -16.89 26.77
N GLU A 151 6.04 -16.52 27.15
CA GLU A 151 5.77 -15.29 27.90
C GLU A 151 6.36 -15.38 29.31
N CYS A 152 7.20 -14.39 29.67
CA CYS A 152 7.68 -14.20 31.03
C CYS A 152 6.71 -13.29 31.76
N ILE A 153 6.08 -13.83 32.81
CA ILE A 153 5.00 -13.16 33.53
C ILE A 153 5.56 -12.03 34.41
N LEU A 154 4.83 -10.91 34.53
CA LEU A 154 5.20 -9.83 35.42
C LEU A 154 4.95 -10.21 36.90
N SER A 155 5.84 -9.77 37.78
CA SER A 155 5.83 -10.09 39.21
C SER A 155 4.58 -9.60 39.94
N ASP A 156 3.94 -8.54 39.46
CA ASP A 156 2.68 -7.99 39.98
C ASP A 156 1.50 -8.97 39.91
N LEU A 157 1.54 -9.90 38.95
CA LEU A 157 0.56 -10.96 38.77
C LEU A 157 0.89 -12.24 39.58
N LEU A 158 2.15 -12.37 40.04
CA LEU A 158 2.65 -13.58 40.69
C LEU A 158 2.75 -13.43 42.21
N PHE A 159 3.05 -12.23 42.68
CA PHE A 159 3.29 -11.96 44.09
C PHE A 159 2.20 -11.11 44.73
N ASN A 160 1.98 -11.32 46.02
CA ASN A 160 1.05 -10.50 46.80
C ASN A 160 1.65 -9.10 47.07
N SER A 161 0.78 -8.13 47.30
CA SER A 161 1.11 -6.74 47.60
C SER A 161 2.13 -6.56 48.74
N THR A 162 2.17 -7.48 49.71
CA THR A 162 3.15 -7.47 50.81
C THR A 162 4.58 -7.70 50.31
N ILE A 163 4.78 -8.66 49.40
CA ILE A 163 6.09 -9.01 48.83
C ILE A 163 6.55 -7.90 47.87
N LEU A 164 5.64 -7.36 47.06
CA LEU A 164 5.93 -6.27 46.13
C LEU A 164 6.33 -4.96 46.85
N LYS A 165 5.92 -4.77 48.11
CA LYS A 165 6.34 -3.62 48.93
C LYS A 165 7.72 -3.79 49.57
N MET A 166 8.28 -5.01 49.60
CA MET A 166 9.60 -5.26 50.18
C MET A 166 10.72 -4.63 49.31
N PRO A 167 11.88 -4.30 49.90
CA PRO A 167 13.07 -3.93 49.14
C PRO A 167 13.47 -5.04 48.16
N GLN A 168 13.98 -4.67 46.98
CA GLN A 168 14.27 -5.61 45.89
C GLN A 168 15.18 -6.79 46.30
N TYR A 169 16.21 -6.54 47.11
CA TYR A 169 17.11 -7.61 47.58
C TYR A 169 16.41 -8.61 48.51
N ALA A 170 15.40 -8.17 49.27
CA ALA A 170 14.65 -9.02 50.19
C ALA A 170 13.63 -9.93 49.48
N ARG A 171 13.29 -9.61 48.21
CA ARG A 171 12.37 -10.42 47.39
C ARG A 171 13.01 -11.68 46.82
N PHE A 172 14.35 -11.78 46.80
CA PHE A 172 15.06 -12.92 46.20
C PHE A 172 14.66 -14.26 46.84
N ALA A 173 14.45 -14.32 48.16
CA ALA A 173 13.97 -15.54 48.80
C ALA A 173 12.60 -16.00 48.25
N ALA A 174 11.69 -15.06 48.01
CA ALA A 174 10.40 -15.34 47.40
C ALA A 174 10.51 -15.80 45.94
N TYR A 175 11.57 -15.39 45.23
CA TYR A 175 11.83 -15.83 43.85
C TYR A 175 12.19 -17.32 43.80
N TYR A 176 13.09 -17.77 44.68
CA TYR A 176 13.42 -19.19 44.80
C TYR A 176 12.19 -20.01 45.18
N GLU A 177 11.39 -19.54 46.13
CA GLU A 177 10.16 -20.22 46.53
C GLU A 177 9.14 -20.33 45.38
N LEU A 178 9.00 -19.27 44.58
CA LEU A 178 8.11 -19.25 43.41
C LEU A 178 8.52 -20.30 42.37
N CYS A 179 9.80 -20.33 41.98
CA CYS A 179 10.31 -21.34 41.03
C CYS A 179 10.21 -22.77 41.59
N GLY A 180 10.32 -22.93 42.91
CA GLY A 180 10.10 -24.21 43.61
C GLY A 180 8.65 -24.69 43.56
N LYS A 181 7.68 -23.79 43.62
CA LYS A 181 6.24 -24.12 43.62
C LYS A 181 5.63 -24.22 42.22
N ARG A 182 6.09 -23.42 41.27
CA ARG A 182 5.55 -23.29 39.91
C ARG A 182 6.52 -23.89 38.90
N HIS A 183 6.49 -25.21 38.75
CA HIS A 183 7.34 -25.92 37.79
C HIS A 183 7.01 -25.61 36.32
N ASP A 184 5.83 -25.06 36.05
CA ASP A 184 5.39 -24.59 34.73
C ASP A 184 5.98 -23.22 34.34
N LEU A 185 6.53 -22.48 35.31
CA LEU A 185 7.04 -21.14 35.09
C LEU A 185 8.49 -21.19 34.59
N SER A 186 8.72 -20.83 33.32
CA SER A 186 10.09 -20.75 32.77
C SER A 186 10.82 -19.46 33.20
N CYS A 187 10.09 -18.34 33.27
CA CYS A 187 10.67 -17.03 33.53
C CYS A 187 9.64 -16.02 34.05
N PHE A 188 10.12 -14.99 34.75
CA PHE A 188 9.30 -13.85 35.18
C PHE A 188 10.13 -12.56 35.26
N VAL A 189 9.46 -11.42 35.34
CA VAL A 189 10.08 -10.08 35.39
C VAL A 189 9.62 -9.32 36.61
N ASP A 190 10.55 -8.88 37.46
CA ASP A 190 10.28 -8.02 38.62
C ASP A 190 11.09 -6.73 38.54
N ASP A 191 10.42 -5.59 38.40
CA ASP A 191 11.07 -4.29 38.25
C ASP A 191 12.25 -4.38 37.25
N SER A 192 13.49 -4.14 37.71
CA SER A 192 14.71 -4.18 36.91
C SER A 192 15.34 -5.57 36.76
N TYR A 193 14.71 -6.64 37.25
CA TYR A 193 15.24 -7.99 37.23
C TYR A 193 14.44 -8.88 36.27
N PHE A 194 15.18 -9.61 35.45
CA PHE A 194 14.66 -10.71 34.66
C PHE A 194 15.13 -12.01 35.30
N CYS A 195 14.19 -12.88 35.66
CA CYS A 195 14.48 -14.11 36.39
C CYS A 195 14.13 -15.33 35.56
N LEU A 196 15.07 -16.27 35.46
CA LEU A 196 14.88 -17.60 34.90
C LEU A 196 14.66 -18.59 36.04
N CYS A 197 13.64 -19.44 35.93
CA CYS A 197 13.53 -20.62 36.77
C CYS A 197 14.29 -21.75 36.09
N THR A 198 15.36 -22.23 36.73
CA THR A 198 16.17 -23.34 36.20
C THR A 198 15.45 -24.68 36.35
N ASN A 199 15.96 -25.70 35.68
CA ASN A 199 15.48 -27.09 35.86
C ASN A 199 15.64 -27.57 37.30
N ASP A 200 16.63 -27.03 38.04
CA ASP A 200 16.83 -27.29 39.46
C ASP A 200 15.88 -26.48 40.36
N HIS A 201 14.88 -25.82 39.77
CA HIS A 201 13.87 -24.99 40.43
C HIS A 201 14.43 -23.81 41.21
N HIS A 202 15.60 -23.32 40.80
CA HIS A 202 16.22 -22.12 41.36
C HIS A 202 15.94 -20.90 40.49
N ALA A 203 15.73 -19.74 41.13
CA ALA A 203 15.61 -18.47 40.43
C ALA A 203 17.01 -17.91 40.13
N ASN A 204 17.35 -17.77 38.85
CA ASN A 204 18.54 -17.06 38.40
C ASN A 204 18.13 -15.71 37.81
N CYS A 205 18.39 -14.64 38.55
CA CYS A 205 17.93 -13.29 38.23
C CYS A 205 19.07 -12.39 37.75
N LEU A 206 18.85 -11.74 36.61
CA LEU A 206 19.78 -10.83 35.97
C LEU A 206 19.18 -9.43 35.96
N LYS A 207 19.99 -8.42 36.27
CA LYS A 207 19.56 -7.03 36.17
C LYS A 207 19.44 -6.63 34.71
N LEU A 208 18.23 -6.31 34.27
CA LEU A 208 17.95 -5.77 32.95
C LEU A 208 18.09 -4.23 33.00
N ILE A 209 19.16 -3.70 32.43
CA ILE A 209 19.31 -2.24 32.29
C ILE A 209 18.27 -1.78 31.27
N ARG A 210 17.18 -1.20 31.77
CA ARG A 210 16.15 -0.57 30.96
C ARG A 210 16.47 0.92 30.88
N TYR A 211 16.59 1.48 29.68
CA TYR A 211 16.58 2.94 29.55
C TYR A 211 15.18 3.43 29.89
N SER A 212 15.08 4.33 30.86
CA SER A 212 13.81 4.92 31.30
C SER A 212 13.16 5.77 30.22
N ASN A 213 13.95 6.26 29.25
CA ASN A 213 13.44 7.03 28.12
C ASN A 213 14.06 6.58 26.80
N PHE A 214 13.25 5.92 25.97
CA PHE A 214 13.59 5.61 24.59
C PHE A 214 13.31 6.78 23.63
N GLN A 215 12.79 7.92 24.09
CA GLN A 215 12.53 9.05 23.20
C GLN A 215 13.82 9.65 22.65
N CYS A 216 13.76 10.01 21.37
CA CYS A 216 14.84 10.74 20.72
C CYS A 216 14.99 12.15 21.30
N SER A 217 16.24 12.62 21.44
CA SER A 217 16.55 13.99 21.87
C SER A 217 16.04 15.06 20.89
N SER A 218 15.94 14.72 19.59
CA SER A 218 15.37 15.59 18.57
C SER A 218 13.98 15.13 18.15
N LYS A 219 13.00 16.04 18.22
CA LYS A 219 11.62 15.81 17.74
C LYS A 219 11.47 15.89 16.22
N THR A 220 12.46 16.38 15.48
CA THR A 220 12.36 16.62 14.03
C THR A 220 12.67 15.40 13.16
N TYR A 221 13.13 14.29 13.76
CA TYR A 221 13.48 13.09 13.00
C TYR A 221 12.25 12.43 12.37
N CYS A 222 11.13 12.37 13.11
CA CYS A 222 9.88 11.79 12.62
C CYS A 222 8.91 12.87 12.12
N GLU A 223 8.11 12.53 11.12
CA GLU A 223 7.12 13.42 10.50
C GLU A 223 5.70 13.10 11.00
N ASN A 224 4.75 14.00 10.74
CA ASN A 224 3.32 13.81 11.06
C ASN A 224 3.05 13.43 12.53
N GLU A 225 3.68 14.13 13.48
CA GLU A 225 3.51 13.92 14.93
C GLU A 225 3.84 12.49 15.41
N ALA A 226 4.66 11.76 14.64
CA ALA A 226 5.08 10.43 15.03
C ALA A 226 6.03 10.42 16.23
N GLN A 227 5.94 9.36 17.03
CA GLN A 227 6.81 9.18 18.18
C GLN A 227 8.15 8.60 17.74
N CYS A 228 9.23 9.32 18.05
CA CYS A 228 10.60 8.87 17.80
C CYS A 228 11.12 8.03 18.96
N LEU A 229 11.62 6.84 18.66
CA LEU A 229 12.30 5.96 19.62
C LEU A 229 13.76 5.72 19.18
N GLN A 230 14.67 5.62 20.15
CA GLN A 230 16.08 5.33 19.96
C GLN A 230 16.56 4.30 21.00
N ASP A 231 17.51 3.46 20.61
CA ASP A 231 18.02 2.36 21.45
C ASP A 231 18.96 2.81 22.58
N HIS A 232 19.73 3.88 22.39
CA HIS A 232 20.64 4.43 23.39
C HIS A 232 20.50 5.96 23.52
N PRO A 233 20.49 6.53 24.75
CA PRO A 233 20.23 7.96 24.97
C PRO A 233 21.29 8.89 24.38
N VAL A 234 22.57 8.51 24.44
CA VAL A 234 23.71 9.35 24.00
C VAL A 234 24.16 9.04 22.57
N CYS A 235 24.46 7.78 22.25
CA CYS A 235 24.93 7.36 20.93
C CYS A 235 24.02 6.24 20.37
N PRO A 236 22.85 6.60 19.78
CA PRO A 236 21.91 5.61 19.28
C PRO A 236 22.43 4.91 18.02
N SER A 237 22.41 3.59 18.01
CA SER A 237 22.73 2.79 16.82
C SER A 237 21.53 2.65 15.90
N THR A 238 20.31 2.73 16.47
CA THR A 238 19.04 2.65 15.74
C THR A 238 18.06 3.72 16.21
N ARG A 239 17.35 4.31 15.24
CA ARG A 239 16.24 5.23 15.48
C ARG A 239 15.04 4.77 14.67
N ILE A 240 13.87 4.71 15.28
CA ILE A 240 12.64 4.34 14.60
C ILE A 240 11.53 5.36 14.87
N CYS A 241 10.62 5.49 13.91
CA CYS A 241 9.40 6.28 14.08
C CYS A 241 8.18 5.37 14.21
N VAL A 242 7.50 5.50 15.34
CA VAL A 242 6.19 4.89 15.61
C VAL A 242 5.13 5.80 15.04
N CYS A 243 4.62 5.42 13.88
CA CYS A 243 3.71 6.25 13.12
C CYS A 243 2.30 6.24 13.72
N PRO A 244 1.60 7.38 13.72
CA PRO A 244 0.17 7.43 14.05
C PRO A 244 -0.66 6.59 13.07
N LYS A 245 -1.95 6.44 13.36
CA LYS A 245 -2.89 5.79 12.43
C LYS A 245 -2.80 6.49 11.06
N CYS A 246 -2.92 5.72 9.99
CA CYS A 246 -2.76 6.18 8.60
C CYS A 246 -1.40 6.58 8.10
N PHE A 247 -0.41 6.74 8.97
CA PHE A 247 0.92 7.08 8.52
C PHE A 247 1.82 5.85 8.47
N PHE A 248 2.65 5.77 7.43
CA PHE A 248 3.60 4.69 7.18
C PHE A 248 4.89 5.22 6.53
N GLY A 249 5.85 4.33 6.28
CA GLY A 249 7.23 4.67 5.93
C GLY A 249 8.12 4.86 7.17
N ASN A 250 9.44 4.89 6.97
CA ASN A 250 10.40 4.88 8.07
C ASN A 250 10.39 6.11 8.97
N ARG A 251 10.03 7.27 8.42
CA ARG A 251 9.84 8.53 9.15
C ARG A 251 8.38 8.90 9.35
N CYS A 252 7.44 8.01 8.99
CA CYS A 252 6.00 8.27 9.00
C CYS A 252 5.56 9.37 8.04
N GLN A 253 6.33 9.55 6.98
CA GLN A 253 6.16 10.61 5.99
C GLN A 253 5.00 10.35 5.01
N PHE A 254 4.58 9.09 4.86
CA PHE A 254 3.54 8.71 3.92
C PHE A 254 2.20 8.52 4.61
N TYR A 255 1.13 8.87 3.90
CA TYR A 255 -0.23 8.79 4.38
C TYR A 255 -1.04 7.84 3.51
N ALA A 256 -1.63 6.80 4.11
CA ALA A 256 -2.54 5.90 3.45
C ALA A 256 -3.86 6.63 3.21
N LYS A 257 -4.09 7.05 1.97
CA LYS A 257 -5.35 7.67 1.58
C LYS A 257 -6.41 6.57 1.56
N GLY A 258 -7.48 6.71 2.35
CA GLY A 258 -8.66 5.86 2.19
C GLY A 258 -9.23 6.03 0.77
N LEU A 259 -9.61 7.26 0.40
CA LEU A 259 -10.10 7.61 -0.94
C LEU A 259 -8.93 7.66 -1.95
N GLY A 260 -8.91 6.74 -2.93
CA GLY A 260 -7.95 6.77 -4.03
C GLY A 260 -6.60 6.10 -3.76
N SER A 261 -6.57 5.11 -2.85
CA SER A 261 -5.39 4.28 -2.60
C SER A 261 -4.88 3.65 -3.90
N THR A 262 -3.55 3.54 -4.02
CA THR A 262 -2.91 2.94 -5.19
C THR A 262 -2.62 1.47 -4.94
N LEU A 263 -2.42 0.70 -6.02
CA LEU A 263 -2.00 -0.69 -5.88
C LEU A 263 -0.64 -0.82 -5.18
N ASP A 264 0.24 0.17 -5.35
CA ASP A 264 1.57 0.23 -4.72
C ASP A 264 1.44 0.39 -3.20
N GLU A 265 0.48 1.19 -2.73
CA GLU A 265 0.17 1.35 -1.31
C GLU A 265 -0.44 0.08 -0.70
N ILE A 266 -1.27 -0.64 -1.46
CA ILE A 266 -1.99 -1.84 -0.97
C ILE A 266 -1.09 -3.08 -1.00
N LEU A 267 -0.49 -3.41 -2.15
CA LEU A 267 0.29 -4.64 -2.34
C LEU A 267 1.78 -4.45 -2.15
N GLY A 268 2.26 -3.21 -1.99
CA GLY A 268 3.68 -2.93 -1.92
C GLY A 268 4.41 -3.91 -1.00
N TYR A 269 4.09 -3.90 0.29
CA TYR A 269 4.77 -4.71 1.29
C TYR A 269 4.60 -6.24 1.13
N GLU A 270 3.70 -6.71 0.27
CA GLU A 270 3.48 -8.13 0.01
C GLU A 270 4.45 -8.70 -1.03
N PHE A 271 5.05 -7.87 -1.90
CA PHE A 271 6.00 -8.35 -2.90
C PHE A 271 7.33 -8.73 -2.26
N LYS A 272 7.77 -9.97 -2.50
CA LYS A 272 9.11 -10.45 -2.13
C LYS A 272 10.09 -10.29 -3.29
N ASN A 273 11.31 -9.83 -2.99
CA ASN A 273 12.34 -9.62 -4.01
C ASN A 273 12.92 -10.95 -4.52
N LYS A 274 13.27 -11.02 -5.82
CA LYS A 274 13.95 -12.14 -6.49
C LYS A 274 13.24 -13.50 -6.38
N ILE A 275 11.90 -13.52 -6.33
CA ILE A 275 11.10 -14.74 -6.20
C ILE A 275 10.03 -14.78 -7.30
N PRO A 276 9.89 -15.90 -8.05
CA PRO A 276 8.89 -16.03 -9.11
C PRO A 276 7.46 -15.93 -8.56
N ILE A 277 6.52 -15.53 -9.42
CA ILE A 277 5.12 -15.26 -9.03
C ILE A 277 4.43 -16.46 -8.36
N SER A 278 4.79 -17.69 -8.72
CA SER A 278 4.24 -18.93 -8.14
C SER A 278 4.63 -19.17 -6.68
N ARG A 279 5.67 -18.49 -6.19
CA ARG A 279 6.16 -18.57 -4.80
C ARG A 279 5.98 -17.26 -4.02
N GLN A 280 5.36 -16.26 -4.64
CA GLN A 280 4.95 -15.04 -3.95
C GLN A 280 3.83 -15.33 -2.94
N PRO A 281 3.58 -14.44 -1.96
CA PRO A 281 2.45 -14.59 -1.04
C PRO A 281 1.10 -14.78 -1.75
N THR A 282 0.16 -15.44 -1.07
CA THR A 282 -1.18 -15.75 -1.61
C THR A 282 -1.94 -14.49 -2.03
N THR A 283 -1.74 -13.39 -1.32
CA THR A 283 -2.25 -12.04 -1.64
C THR A 283 -1.84 -11.58 -3.05
N VAL A 284 -0.56 -11.71 -3.39
CA VAL A 284 0.00 -11.35 -4.70
C VAL A 284 -0.50 -12.31 -5.79
N GLN A 285 -0.50 -13.62 -5.52
CA GLN A 285 -0.96 -14.63 -6.48
C GLN A 285 -2.42 -14.43 -6.86
N VAL A 286 -3.30 -14.28 -5.86
CA VAL A 286 -4.73 -14.03 -6.08
C VAL A 286 -4.93 -12.71 -6.82
N SER A 287 -4.19 -11.67 -6.45
CA SER A 287 -4.26 -10.37 -7.14
C SER A 287 -3.86 -10.48 -8.63
N ALA A 288 -2.84 -11.28 -8.95
CA ALA A 288 -2.44 -11.55 -10.33
C ALA A 288 -3.57 -12.26 -11.11
N ILE A 289 -4.14 -13.31 -10.53
CA ILE A 289 -5.23 -14.10 -11.14
C ILE A 289 -6.45 -13.20 -11.39
N VAL A 290 -6.89 -12.46 -10.37
CA VAL A 290 -8.03 -11.54 -10.47
C VAL A 290 -7.79 -10.46 -11.51
N THR A 291 -6.59 -9.87 -11.56
CA THR A 291 -6.20 -8.89 -12.58
C THR A 291 -6.36 -9.47 -13.99
N MET A 292 -5.87 -10.68 -14.23
CA MET A 292 -5.97 -11.34 -15.54
C MET A 292 -7.41 -11.72 -15.90
N VAL A 293 -8.23 -12.14 -14.94
CA VAL A 293 -9.66 -12.42 -15.17
C VAL A 293 -10.42 -11.14 -15.54
N ILE A 294 -10.22 -10.05 -14.80
CA ILE A 294 -10.86 -8.76 -15.10
C ILE A 294 -10.40 -8.25 -16.48
N PHE A 295 -9.11 -8.36 -16.78
CA PHE A 295 -8.55 -7.97 -18.07
C PHE A 295 -9.18 -8.72 -19.26
N THR A 296 -9.25 -10.05 -19.17
CA THR A 296 -9.78 -10.90 -20.25
C THR A 296 -11.26 -10.62 -20.50
N ILE A 297 -12.09 -10.58 -19.45
CA ILE A 297 -13.51 -10.23 -19.54
C ILE A 297 -13.68 -8.79 -20.06
N GLY A 298 -12.90 -7.86 -19.51
CA GLY A 298 -12.95 -6.44 -19.82
C GLY A 298 -12.60 -6.13 -21.28
N ILE A 299 -11.51 -6.72 -21.80
CA ILE A 299 -11.14 -6.55 -23.21
C ILE A 299 -12.23 -7.07 -24.15
N ILE A 300 -12.77 -8.26 -23.88
CA ILE A 300 -13.83 -8.83 -24.72
C ILE A 300 -15.03 -7.87 -24.74
N ASN A 301 -15.51 -7.43 -23.56
CA ASN A 301 -16.62 -6.49 -23.47
C ASN A 301 -16.34 -5.15 -24.16
N CYS A 302 -15.14 -4.60 -24.00
CA CYS A 302 -14.76 -3.34 -24.63
C CYS A 302 -14.71 -3.46 -26.16
N ILE A 303 -14.09 -4.52 -26.71
CA ILE A 303 -14.02 -4.75 -28.16
C ILE A 303 -15.43 -4.89 -28.75
N LEU A 304 -16.28 -5.72 -28.14
CA LEU A 304 -17.67 -5.90 -28.60
C LEU A 304 -18.47 -4.59 -28.55
N SER A 305 -18.23 -3.76 -27.54
CA SER A 305 -18.86 -2.44 -27.41
C SER A 305 -18.37 -1.47 -28.49
N ILE A 306 -17.06 -1.39 -28.73
CA ILE A 306 -16.47 -0.55 -29.79
C ILE A 306 -17.03 -0.95 -31.15
N MET A 307 -17.11 -2.25 -31.45
CA MET A 307 -17.69 -2.74 -32.70
C MET A 307 -19.15 -2.28 -32.86
N THR A 308 -19.94 -2.34 -31.79
CA THR A 308 -21.36 -1.95 -31.78
C THR A 308 -21.54 -0.44 -31.93
N PHE A 309 -20.82 0.37 -31.14
CA PHE A 309 -20.98 1.83 -31.13
C PHE A 309 -20.26 2.54 -32.29
N SER A 310 -19.38 1.85 -33.02
CA SER A 310 -18.77 2.36 -34.26
C SER A 310 -19.75 2.44 -35.44
N ARG A 311 -20.92 1.77 -35.36
CA ARG A 311 -21.94 1.82 -36.41
C ARG A 311 -22.49 3.24 -36.61
N LYS A 312 -22.89 3.56 -37.85
CA LYS A 312 -23.48 4.88 -38.16
C LYS A 312 -24.86 5.06 -37.51
N SER A 313 -25.61 3.97 -37.36
CA SER A 313 -26.96 3.95 -36.77
C SER A 313 -26.96 4.28 -35.28
N THR A 314 -25.96 3.82 -34.52
CA THR A 314 -25.81 4.10 -33.09
C THR A 314 -25.34 5.54 -32.83
N ARG A 315 -24.58 6.14 -33.75
CA ARG A 315 -24.04 7.52 -33.67
C ARG A 315 -24.94 8.60 -34.31
N LYS A 316 -26.25 8.33 -34.39
CA LYS A 316 -27.27 9.32 -34.83
C LYS A 316 -27.52 10.40 -33.78
N VAL A 317 -27.22 10.12 -32.51
CA VAL A 317 -27.49 10.96 -31.34
C VAL A 317 -26.19 11.05 -30.51
N GLY A 318 -26.03 12.08 -29.68
CA GLY A 318 -24.81 12.32 -28.89
C GLY A 318 -24.46 11.15 -27.95
N CYS A 319 -25.48 10.53 -27.37
CA CYS A 319 -25.34 9.36 -26.48
C CYS A 319 -24.50 8.23 -27.11
N GLY A 320 -24.65 7.97 -28.41
CA GLY A 320 -23.85 6.94 -29.09
C GLY A 320 -22.38 7.31 -29.29
N LEU A 321 -22.06 8.61 -29.35
CA LEU A 321 -20.67 9.10 -29.39
C LEU A 321 -20.02 9.00 -28.01
N TYR A 322 -20.73 9.38 -26.95
CA TYR A 322 -20.24 9.22 -25.59
C TYR A 322 -19.97 7.74 -25.25
N LEU A 323 -20.86 6.82 -25.64
CA LEU A 323 -20.66 5.39 -25.45
C LEU A 323 -19.48 4.82 -26.24
N LEU A 324 -19.22 5.33 -27.45
CA LEU A 324 -18.03 4.95 -28.20
C LEU A 324 -16.75 5.46 -27.51
N ALA A 325 -16.74 6.73 -27.07
CA ALA A 325 -15.62 7.29 -26.33
C ALA A 325 -15.35 6.53 -25.03
N SER A 326 -16.40 6.27 -24.24
CA SER A 326 -16.35 5.45 -23.01
C SER A 326 -15.82 4.04 -23.28
N SER A 327 -16.21 3.39 -24.38
CA SER A 327 -15.68 2.07 -24.73
C SER A 327 -14.19 2.09 -25.07
N ILE A 328 -13.70 3.16 -25.69
CA ILE A 328 -12.26 3.35 -25.99
C ILE A 328 -11.48 3.65 -24.72
N THR A 329 -11.98 4.56 -23.86
CA THR A 329 -11.33 4.86 -22.58
C THR A 329 -11.30 3.63 -21.68
N SER A 330 -12.38 2.86 -21.61
CA SER A 330 -12.40 1.63 -20.82
C SER A 330 -11.45 0.55 -21.33
N LEU A 331 -11.28 0.41 -22.66
CA LEU A 331 -10.25 -0.47 -23.21
C LEU A 331 -8.85 -0.04 -22.74
N LEU A 332 -8.56 1.27 -22.80
CA LEU A 332 -7.31 1.83 -22.33
C LEU A 332 -7.15 1.63 -20.81
N THR A 333 -8.22 1.78 -20.02
CA THR A 333 -8.21 1.47 -18.57
C THR A 333 -7.83 0.01 -18.31
N MET A 334 -8.41 -0.96 -19.03
CA MET A 334 -8.08 -2.39 -18.84
C MET A 334 -6.61 -2.69 -19.13
N VAL A 335 -6.07 -2.08 -20.19
CA VAL A 335 -4.64 -2.21 -20.54
C VAL A 335 -3.76 -1.61 -19.45
N LEU A 336 -4.01 -0.35 -19.06
CA LEU A 336 -3.23 0.35 -18.04
C LEU A 336 -3.32 -0.30 -16.66
N PHE A 337 -4.50 -0.78 -16.26
CA PHE A 337 -4.72 -1.53 -15.02
C PHE A 337 -3.85 -2.79 -14.96
N THR A 338 -3.79 -3.53 -16.06
CA THR A 338 -2.98 -4.75 -16.15
C THR A 338 -1.49 -4.41 -16.17
N LEU A 339 -1.10 -3.38 -16.94
CA LEU A 339 0.28 -2.89 -16.95
C LEU A 339 0.72 -2.42 -15.55
N LYS A 340 -0.14 -1.73 -14.78
CA LYS A 340 0.16 -1.29 -13.40
C LYS A 340 0.57 -2.46 -12.51
N PHE A 341 -0.18 -3.57 -12.54
CA PHE A 341 0.17 -4.76 -11.76
C PHE A 341 1.54 -5.34 -12.18
N TRP A 342 1.76 -5.54 -13.48
CA TRP A 342 3.00 -6.16 -13.97
C TRP A 342 4.23 -5.26 -13.80
N PHE A 343 4.10 -3.95 -14.01
CA PHE A 343 5.18 -3.00 -13.75
C PHE A 343 5.53 -2.95 -12.26
N LEU A 344 4.53 -2.99 -11.38
CA LEU A 344 4.74 -3.08 -9.95
C LEU A 344 5.42 -4.39 -9.54
N PHE A 345 5.06 -5.52 -10.14
CA PHE A 345 5.76 -6.78 -9.89
C PHE A 345 7.23 -6.69 -10.36
N LEU A 346 7.45 -6.23 -11.60
CA LEU A 346 8.79 -6.11 -12.20
C LEU A 346 9.71 -5.14 -11.44
N SER A 347 9.17 -4.07 -10.86
CA SER A 347 9.97 -3.14 -10.07
C SER A 347 10.60 -3.79 -8.83
N HIS A 348 10.06 -4.92 -8.37
CA HIS A 348 10.50 -5.66 -7.18
C HIS A 348 11.31 -6.93 -7.51
N GLN A 349 11.69 -7.19 -8.76
CA GLN A 349 12.42 -8.42 -9.10
C GLN A 349 13.91 -8.21 -9.42
N ASP A 350 14.42 -6.97 -9.48
CA ASP A 350 15.80 -6.62 -9.88
C ASP A 350 16.31 -7.29 -11.19
N LEU A 351 15.42 -7.76 -12.07
CA LEU A 351 15.76 -8.66 -13.19
C LEU A 351 16.46 -7.96 -14.38
N LEU A 352 16.30 -6.64 -14.55
CA LEU A 352 16.64 -5.93 -15.78
C LEU A 352 17.87 -5.00 -15.65
N GLY A 353 18.59 -5.08 -14.53
CA GLY A 353 19.70 -4.19 -14.20
C GLY A 353 19.24 -2.83 -13.66
N GLU A 354 20.11 -2.18 -12.89
CA GLU A 354 19.81 -1.01 -12.05
C GLU A 354 19.21 0.18 -12.83
N ARG A 355 19.72 0.45 -14.04
CA ARG A 355 19.26 1.54 -14.91
C ARG A 355 17.83 1.32 -15.42
N ASN A 356 17.52 0.11 -15.87
CA ASN A 356 16.21 -0.22 -16.42
C ASN A 356 15.16 -0.32 -15.31
N GLN A 357 15.55 -0.78 -14.13
CA GLN A 357 14.67 -0.80 -12.96
C GLN A 357 14.22 0.61 -12.55
N LYS A 358 15.15 1.56 -12.49
CA LYS A 358 14.81 2.97 -12.21
C LYS A 358 13.86 3.54 -13.25
N LEU A 359 14.04 3.18 -14.53
CA LEU A 359 13.13 3.58 -15.61
C LEU A 359 11.72 2.97 -15.41
N ILE A 360 11.63 1.68 -15.09
CA ILE A 360 10.36 0.98 -14.84
C ILE A 360 9.60 1.63 -13.68
N ILE A 361 10.29 1.92 -12.57
CA ILE A 361 9.72 2.57 -11.39
C ILE A 361 9.21 3.97 -11.77
N ASN A 362 10.02 4.76 -12.47
CA ASN A 362 9.63 6.11 -12.90
C ASN A 362 8.43 6.09 -13.84
N VAL A 363 8.40 5.19 -14.82
CA VAL A 363 7.28 5.06 -15.78
C VAL A 363 6.01 4.62 -15.05
N ASN A 364 6.12 3.63 -14.15
CA ASN A 364 4.99 3.16 -13.37
C ASN A 364 4.39 4.27 -12.49
N CYS A 365 5.27 5.03 -11.84
CA CYS A 365 4.90 6.10 -10.93
C CYS A 365 4.31 7.29 -11.68
N MET A 366 5.07 7.90 -12.58
CA MET A 366 4.71 9.18 -13.20
C MET A 366 3.61 9.03 -14.26
N PHE A 367 3.68 7.96 -15.06
CA PHE A 367 2.85 7.82 -16.26
C PHE A 367 1.67 6.87 -16.04
N ILE A 368 1.94 5.61 -15.69
CA ILE A 368 0.88 4.58 -15.63
C ILE A 368 -0.17 4.96 -14.60
N GLU A 369 0.24 5.34 -13.39
CA GLU A 369 -0.70 5.67 -12.32
C GLU A 369 -1.57 6.90 -12.66
N THR A 370 -0.94 7.98 -13.11
CA THR A 370 -1.64 9.23 -13.46
C THR A 370 -2.61 9.00 -14.61
N LEU A 371 -2.17 8.32 -15.67
CA LEU A 371 -3.01 8.05 -16.83
C LEU A 371 -4.17 7.11 -16.50
N LEU A 372 -3.93 6.07 -15.68
CA LEU A 372 -4.98 5.16 -15.24
C LEU A 372 -6.09 5.89 -14.48
N LYS A 373 -5.73 6.78 -13.55
CA LYS A 373 -6.69 7.62 -12.79
C LYS A 373 -7.46 8.55 -13.73
N MET A 374 -6.75 9.26 -14.61
CA MET A 374 -7.36 10.20 -15.56
C MET A 374 -8.38 9.51 -16.48
N VAL A 375 -8.01 8.38 -17.09
CA VAL A 375 -8.87 7.65 -18.04
C VAL A 375 -10.08 7.03 -17.33
N SER A 376 -9.91 6.53 -16.09
CA SER A 376 -11.03 6.03 -15.27
C SER A 376 -12.05 7.15 -14.95
N HIS A 377 -11.58 8.35 -14.60
CA HIS A 377 -12.49 9.47 -14.36
C HIS A 377 -13.20 9.94 -15.63
N LEU A 378 -12.51 9.93 -16.79
CA LEU A 378 -13.15 10.24 -18.08
C LEU A 378 -14.31 9.29 -18.38
N ASP A 379 -14.14 8.00 -18.10
CA ASP A 379 -15.20 7.01 -18.29
C ASP A 379 -16.44 7.32 -17.43
N ASN A 380 -16.23 7.64 -16.14
CA ASN A 380 -17.32 8.04 -15.24
C ASN A 380 -18.09 9.27 -15.75
N TRP A 381 -17.37 10.28 -16.26
CA TRP A 381 -18.01 11.47 -16.82
C TRP A 381 -18.72 11.21 -18.14
N PHE A 382 -18.18 10.37 -19.03
CA PHE A 382 -18.92 9.97 -20.24
C PHE A 382 -20.20 9.23 -19.89
N ASN A 383 -20.18 8.36 -18.87
CA ASN A 383 -21.37 7.71 -18.34
C ASN A 383 -22.39 8.72 -17.78
N ALA A 384 -21.94 9.75 -17.07
CA ALA A 384 -22.79 10.85 -16.62
C ALA A 384 -23.38 11.67 -17.79
N CYS A 385 -22.60 11.96 -18.82
CA CYS A 385 -23.09 12.64 -20.03
C CYS A 385 -24.17 11.81 -20.75
N VAL A 386 -24.02 10.49 -20.81
CA VAL A 386 -25.04 9.58 -21.33
C VAL A 386 -26.34 9.69 -20.53
N ALA A 387 -26.26 9.72 -19.19
CA ALA A 387 -27.42 9.87 -18.33
C ALA A 387 -28.12 11.22 -18.53
N ILE A 388 -27.36 12.32 -18.60
CA ILE A 388 -27.88 13.67 -18.85
C ILE A 388 -28.61 13.73 -20.20
N GLU A 389 -28.00 13.26 -21.27
CA GLU A 389 -28.61 13.32 -22.60
C GLU A 389 -29.86 12.43 -22.70
N ARG A 390 -29.85 11.26 -22.06
CA ARG A 390 -31.06 10.41 -21.95
C ARG A 390 -32.18 11.13 -21.21
N THR A 391 -31.88 11.81 -20.11
CA THR A 391 -32.86 12.65 -19.39
C THR A 391 -33.41 13.76 -20.29
N LEU A 392 -32.56 14.49 -21.01
CA LEU A 392 -32.96 15.56 -21.93
C LEU A 392 -33.85 15.02 -23.06
N SER A 393 -33.57 13.82 -23.58
CA SER A 393 -34.39 13.19 -24.61
C SER A 393 -35.82 12.89 -24.15
N VAL A 394 -35.99 12.55 -22.87
CA VAL A 394 -37.32 12.31 -22.27
C VAL A 394 -38.02 13.63 -21.95
N TYR A 395 -37.27 14.66 -21.53
CA TYR A 395 -37.81 15.98 -21.20
C TYR A 395 -38.27 16.76 -22.44
N GLN A 396 -37.41 16.89 -23.46
CA GLN A 396 -37.66 17.75 -24.63
C GLN A 396 -38.54 17.10 -25.70
N ARG A 397 -38.65 15.77 -25.74
CA ARG A 397 -39.48 14.98 -26.68
C ARG A 397 -39.34 15.45 -28.15
N ALA A 398 -40.36 16.14 -28.67
CA ALA A 398 -40.44 16.61 -30.05
C ALA A 398 -39.43 17.74 -30.35
N ASN A 399 -39.08 18.53 -29.32
CA ASN A 399 -38.10 19.62 -29.43
C ASN A 399 -36.66 19.12 -29.26
N PHE A 400 -36.44 17.80 -29.16
CA PHE A 400 -35.10 17.24 -28.99
C PHE A 400 -34.32 17.25 -30.32
N ASP A 401 -33.43 18.23 -30.46
CA ASP A 401 -32.57 18.37 -31.63
C ASP A 401 -31.35 17.44 -31.57
N ARG A 402 -31.42 16.35 -32.34
CA ARG A 402 -30.34 15.35 -32.46
C ARG A 402 -29.05 15.93 -33.03
N SER A 403 -29.14 16.90 -33.94
CA SER A 403 -27.98 17.49 -34.62
C SER A 403 -27.18 18.37 -33.66
N LYS A 404 -27.89 19.19 -32.86
CA LYS A 404 -27.31 19.99 -31.78
C LYS A 404 -26.64 19.10 -30.73
N MET A 405 -27.33 18.06 -30.24
CA MET A 405 -26.76 17.16 -29.23
C MET A 405 -25.52 16.42 -29.73
N LYS A 406 -25.49 16.03 -31.02
CA LYS A 406 -24.29 15.44 -31.62
C LYS A 406 -23.10 16.41 -31.67
N ARG A 407 -23.35 17.70 -31.94
CA ARG A 407 -22.30 18.73 -31.94
C ARG A 407 -21.75 18.97 -30.53
N VAL A 408 -22.64 19.05 -29.53
CA VAL A 408 -22.26 19.15 -28.11
C VAL A 408 -21.42 17.94 -27.69
N ALA A 409 -21.84 16.72 -28.06
CA ALA A 409 -21.10 15.51 -27.72
C ALA A 409 -19.67 15.48 -28.28
N LYS A 410 -19.47 15.90 -29.53
CA LYS A 410 -18.13 16.03 -30.12
C LYS A 410 -17.25 17.03 -29.35
N GLY A 411 -17.82 18.18 -28.98
CA GLY A 411 -17.10 19.20 -28.21
C GLY A 411 -16.67 18.66 -26.84
N VAL A 412 -17.59 18.02 -26.11
CA VAL A 412 -17.33 17.44 -24.78
C VAL A 412 -16.29 16.33 -24.83
N ILE A 413 -16.32 15.45 -25.84
CA ILE A 413 -15.35 14.36 -25.98
C ILE A 413 -13.92 14.89 -26.17
N ILE A 414 -13.75 16.06 -26.79
CA ILE A 414 -12.44 16.69 -26.98
C ILE A 414 -12.04 17.54 -25.76
N SER A 415 -12.95 18.33 -25.21
CA SER A 415 -12.63 19.26 -24.12
C SER A 415 -12.42 18.57 -22.78
N LEU A 416 -13.17 17.50 -22.50
CA LEU A 416 -13.14 16.84 -21.20
C LEU A 416 -11.76 16.24 -20.86
N PRO A 417 -11.06 15.50 -21.76
CA PRO A 417 -9.68 15.08 -21.52
C PRO A 417 -8.71 16.22 -21.25
N ILE A 418 -8.85 17.36 -21.95
CA ILE A 418 -7.98 18.52 -21.77
C ILE A 418 -8.18 19.11 -20.37
N ILE A 419 -9.44 19.33 -19.97
CA ILE A 419 -9.78 19.85 -18.64
C ILE A 419 -9.25 18.93 -17.55
N MET A 420 -9.45 17.61 -17.68
CA MET A 420 -8.95 16.64 -16.71
C MET A 420 -7.42 16.66 -16.64
N GLY A 421 -6.73 16.75 -17.78
CA GLY A 421 -5.28 16.88 -17.82
C GLY A 421 -4.80 18.10 -17.03
N CYS A 422 -5.43 19.27 -17.23
CA CYS A 422 -5.10 20.50 -16.51
C CYS A 422 -5.31 20.38 -15.00
N LEU A 423 -6.42 19.75 -14.56
CA LEU A 423 -6.72 19.57 -13.13
C LEU A 423 -5.72 18.63 -12.42
N PHE A 424 -5.07 17.72 -13.16
CA PHE A 424 -4.08 16.79 -12.62
C PHE A 424 -2.64 17.35 -12.60
N ILE A 425 -2.37 18.52 -13.20
CA ILE A 425 -1.02 19.14 -13.21
C ILE A 425 -0.44 19.30 -11.80
N PRO A 426 -1.17 19.82 -10.78
CA PRO A 426 -0.61 19.97 -9.44
C PRO A 426 -0.18 18.64 -8.80
N GLN A 427 -0.88 17.55 -9.13
CA GLN A 427 -0.50 16.22 -8.67
C GLN A 427 0.79 15.75 -9.37
N LEU A 428 0.91 15.96 -10.68
CA LEU A 428 2.10 15.55 -11.45
C LEU A 428 3.37 16.27 -10.97
N LEU A 429 3.28 17.54 -10.60
CA LEU A 429 4.42 18.33 -10.14
C LEU A 429 4.95 17.91 -8.76
N ASN A 430 4.10 17.30 -7.92
CA ASN A 430 4.46 16.89 -6.55
C ASN A 430 4.68 15.38 -6.41
N LEU A 431 4.52 14.64 -7.51
CA LEU A 431 4.75 13.21 -7.59
C LEU A 431 6.24 12.94 -7.82
N HIS A 432 6.83 12.11 -6.98
CA HIS A 432 8.24 11.72 -7.12
C HIS A 432 8.47 10.30 -6.61
N VAL A 433 9.59 9.73 -7.03
CA VAL A 433 10.04 8.42 -6.56
C VAL A 433 10.94 8.62 -5.34
N PHE A 434 10.60 7.97 -4.23
CA PHE A 434 11.37 7.97 -3.00
C PHE A 434 12.07 6.63 -2.81
N GLU A 435 13.39 6.64 -2.62
CA GLU A 435 14.17 5.44 -2.37
C GLU A 435 14.46 5.28 -0.88
N ASP A 436 13.90 4.23 -0.29
CA ASP A 436 14.16 3.82 1.07
C ASP A 436 15.36 2.87 1.11
N LYS A 437 16.52 3.42 1.50
CA LYS A 437 17.77 2.67 1.58
C LYS A 437 17.76 1.58 2.65
N THR A 438 16.94 1.73 3.69
CA THR A 438 16.90 0.75 4.79
C THR A 438 16.08 -0.49 4.45
N GLU A 439 15.10 -0.34 3.57
CA GLU A 439 14.28 -1.45 3.05
C GLU A 439 14.70 -1.86 1.63
N GLU A 440 15.76 -1.27 1.09
CA GLU A 440 16.24 -1.44 -0.30
C GLU A 440 15.10 -1.34 -1.33
N ARG A 441 14.27 -0.30 -1.19
CA ARG A 441 12.99 -0.22 -1.90
C ARG A 441 12.61 1.18 -2.36
N SER A 442 12.03 1.27 -3.55
CA SER A 442 11.47 2.53 -4.06
C SER A 442 9.95 2.60 -3.92
N TRP A 443 9.45 3.78 -3.58
CA TRP A 443 8.04 4.12 -3.41
C TRP A 443 7.65 5.24 -4.38
N CYS A 444 6.43 5.18 -4.91
CA CYS A 444 5.82 6.27 -5.65
C CYS A 444 5.00 7.12 -4.69
N VAL A 445 5.44 8.35 -4.42
CA VAL A 445 4.87 9.17 -3.33
C VAL A 445 4.49 10.55 -3.86
N VAL A 446 3.39 11.06 -3.35
CA VAL A 446 3.02 12.46 -3.53
C VAL A 446 3.18 13.20 -2.21
N THR A 447 4.09 14.17 -2.17
CA THR A 447 4.24 15.08 -1.02
C THR A 447 3.44 16.34 -1.27
N TYR A 448 2.34 16.52 -0.54
CA TYR A 448 1.51 17.71 -0.66
C TYR A 448 1.76 18.69 0.48
N SER A 449 1.65 19.98 0.17
CA SER A 449 1.32 20.96 1.20
C SER A 449 -0.11 20.72 1.72
N PRO A 450 -0.45 21.11 2.96
CA PRO A 450 -1.79 20.88 3.51
C PRO A 450 -2.93 21.42 2.63
N ARG A 451 -2.72 22.58 1.99
CA ARG A 451 -3.70 23.18 1.06
C ARG A 451 -3.90 22.33 -0.18
N LEU A 452 -2.80 21.80 -0.74
CA LEU A 452 -2.86 20.98 -1.95
C LEU A 452 -3.46 19.60 -1.66
N GLN A 453 -3.22 19.06 -0.47
CA GLN A 453 -3.86 17.83 -0.01
C GLN A 453 -5.39 17.97 0.05
N MET A 454 -5.89 19.09 0.59
CA MET A 454 -7.32 19.38 0.62
C MET A 454 -7.92 19.55 -0.79
N TYR A 455 -7.20 20.21 -1.70
CA TYR A 455 -7.59 20.34 -3.11
C TYR A 455 -7.72 18.97 -3.78
N THR A 456 -6.71 18.11 -3.69
CA THR A 456 -6.72 16.79 -4.31
C THR A 456 -7.83 15.91 -3.73
N TYR A 457 -8.09 15.97 -2.42
CA TYR A 457 -9.18 15.22 -1.81
C TYR A 457 -10.55 15.68 -2.33
N THR A 458 -10.75 17.00 -2.42
CA THR A 458 -11.99 17.59 -2.95
C THR A 458 -12.20 17.22 -4.42
N LEU A 459 -11.15 17.28 -5.23
CA LEU A 459 -11.18 16.90 -6.64
C LEU A 459 -11.53 15.42 -6.82
N LEU A 460 -10.90 14.55 -6.03
CA LEU A 460 -11.14 13.11 -6.06
C LEU A 460 -12.59 12.78 -5.65
N PHE A 461 -13.07 13.42 -4.59
CA PHE A 461 -14.47 13.29 -4.16
C PHE A 461 -15.42 13.72 -5.27
N PHE A 462 -15.18 14.87 -5.90
CA PHE A 462 -16.01 15.37 -6.99
C PHE A 462 -16.08 14.39 -8.17
N HIS A 463 -14.95 13.83 -8.60
CA HIS A 463 -14.91 12.92 -9.75
C HIS A 463 -15.53 11.54 -9.50
N TYR A 464 -15.64 11.09 -8.25
CA TYR A 464 -16.34 9.84 -7.93
C TYR A 464 -17.83 10.07 -7.63
N PHE A 465 -18.16 11.06 -6.79
CA PHE A 465 -19.53 11.24 -6.32
C PHE A 465 -20.43 12.02 -7.29
N ALA A 466 -19.91 13.01 -8.03
CA ALA A 466 -20.75 13.78 -8.94
C ALA A 466 -21.33 12.92 -10.08
N PRO A 467 -20.55 12.08 -10.79
CA PRO A 467 -21.10 11.18 -11.80
C PRO A 467 -22.12 10.18 -11.25
N LEU A 468 -21.89 9.64 -10.05
CA LEU A 468 -22.82 8.75 -9.37
C LEU A 468 -24.15 9.46 -9.09
N PHE A 469 -24.09 10.66 -8.51
CA PHE A 469 -25.27 11.45 -8.19
C PHE A 469 -26.06 11.82 -9.44
N ILE A 470 -25.39 12.18 -10.54
CA ILE A 470 -26.03 12.45 -11.84
C ILE A 470 -26.77 11.20 -12.35
N ASN A 471 -26.16 10.02 -12.29
CA ASN A 471 -26.81 8.76 -12.72
C ASN A 471 -28.03 8.42 -11.84
N LEU A 472 -27.92 8.60 -10.52
CA LEU A 472 -29.01 8.37 -9.58
C LEU A 472 -30.19 9.33 -9.82
N MET A 473 -29.90 10.63 -9.96
CA MET A 473 -30.91 11.65 -10.24
C MET A 473 -31.54 11.45 -11.62
N SER A 474 -30.75 11.09 -12.64
CA SER A 474 -31.26 10.76 -13.97
C SER A 474 -32.23 9.57 -13.93
N ALA A 475 -31.87 8.47 -13.28
CA ALA A 475 -32.74 7.30 -13.14
C ALA A 475 -34.07 7.68 -12.45
N THR A 476 -33.97 8.42 -11.34
CA THR A 476 -35.13 8.85 -10.54
C THR A 476 -36.02 9.80 -11.33
N PHE A 477 -35.45 10.78 -12.03
CA PHE A 477 -36.19 11.72 -12.87
C PHE A 477 -36.90 11.00 -14.01
N ILE A 478 -36.24 10.08 -14.72
CA ILE A 478 -36.86 9.32 -15.82
C ILE A 478 -38.05 8.52 -15.29
N ILE A 479 -37.94 7.91 -14.11
CA ILE A 479 -39.06 7.23 -13.45
C ILE A 479 -40.19 8.23 -13.17
N ILE A 480 -39.93 9.33 -12.45
CA ILE A 480 -40.97 10.30 -12.07
C ILE A 480 -41.65 10.95 -13.29
N ALA A 481 -40.86 11.39 -14.27
CA ALA A 481 -41.35 12.05 -15.47
C ALA A 481 -42.26 11.12 -16.28
N THR A 482 -41.89 9.83 -16.38
CA THR A 482 -42.72 8.84 -17.09
C THR A 482 -44.02 8.52 -16.33
N THR A 483 -44.02 8.57 -14.99
CA THR A 483 -45.23 8.37 -14.16
C THR A 483 -46.17 9.57 -14.20
N ARG A 484 -45.67 10.80 -13.99
CA ARG A 484 -46.47 12.05 -13.96
C ARG A 484 -47.15 12.36 -15.30
N GLN A 485 -46.45 12.13 -16.42
CA GLN A 485 -46.99 12.38 -17.75
C GLN A 485 -48.25 11.55 -18.07
N ARG A 486 -48.53 10.48 -17.31
CA ARG A 486 -49.73 9.64 -17.49
C ARG A 486 -50.89 10.00 -16.57
N ALA A 487 -50.63 10.53 -15.37
CA ALA A 487 -51.68 11.09 -14.51
C ALA A 487 -52.48 12.20 -15.24
N LEU A 488 -51.80 12.92 -16.13
CA LEU A 488 -52.40 13.97 -16.97
C LEU A 488 -53.13 13.45 -18.23
N THR A 489 -53.01 12.19 -18.62
CA THR A 489 -53.53 11.71 -19.92
C THR A 489 -54.54 10.57 -19.88
N LYS A 490 -54.67 9.75 -18.81
CA LYS A 490 -55.74 8.73 -18.68
C LYS A 490 -56.10 8.42 -17.23
N SER A 491 -57.37 8.62 -16.86
CA SER A 491 -57.92 8.53 -15.49
C SER A 491 -58.34 7.12 -15.01
N ASP A 492 -58.17 6.04 -15.78
CA ASP A 492 -59.10 4.89 -15.61
C ASP A 492 -58.51 3.46 -15.58
N ARG A 493 -57.32 3.21 -15.01
CA ARG A 493 -56.80 1.84 -14.83
C ARG A 493 -55.83 1.72 -13.64
N ASN A 494 -55.78 0.52 -13.03
CA ASN A 494 -54.94 0.20 -11.86
C ASN A 494 -53.46 0.58 -12.04
N ILE A 495 -52.92 1.26 -11.02
CA ILE A 495 -51.55 1.83 -10.96
C ILE A 495 -50.47 0.77 -11.30
N TRP A 496 -50.63 -0.47 -10.82
CA TRP A 496 -49.63 -1.54 -11.00
C TRP A 496 -49.55 -2.10 -12.42
N GLY A 497 -50.68 -2.30 -13.09
CA GLY A 497 -50.72 -2.73 -14.49
C GLY A 497 -50.11 -1.70 -15.44
N HIS A 498 -50.20 -0.41 -15.08
CA HIS A 498 -49.62 0.68 -15.84
C HIS A 498 -48.11 0.80 -15.71
N PHE A 499 -47.59 0.61 -14.50
CA PHE A 499 -46.15 0.56 -14.25
C PHE A 499 -45.48 -0.52 -15.11
N LYS A 500 -46.04 -1.74 -15.15
CA LYS A 500 -45.48 -2.88 -15.89
C LYS A 500 -45.37 -2.63 -17.41
N ILE A 501 -46.36 -1.95 -18.02
CA ILE A 501 -46.37 -1.66 -19.46
C ILE A 501 -45.39 -0.54 -19.83
N LYS A 502 -45.31 0.55 -19.05
CA LYS A 502 -44.40 1.67 -19.32
C LYS A 502 -42.96 1.36 -18.93
N PHE A 503 -42.74 0.55 -17.88
CA PHE A 503 -41.43 -0.02 -17.59
C PHE A 503 -40.94 -0.81 -18.80
N LYS A 504 -41.77 -1.65 -19.44
CA LYS A 504 -41.38 -2.35 -20.67
C LYS A 504 -40.92 -1.41 -21.80
N GLN A 505 -41.47 -0.19 -21.89
CA GLN A 505 -41.13 0.81 -22.92
C GLN A 505 -39.83 1.59 -22.60
N TYR A 506 -39.61 1.99 -21.35
CA TYR A 506 -38.46 2.80 -20.94
C TYR A 506 -37.40 2.04 -20.14
N LYS A 507 -37.53 0.71 -19.95
CA LYS A 507 -36.61 -0.10 -19.14
C LYS A 507 -35.16 0.11 -19.55
N HIS A 508 -34.90 0.22 -20.85
CA HIS A 508 -33.55 0.33 -21.39
C HIS A 508 -32.85 1.65 -20.99
N LEU A 509 -33.62 2.71 -20.69
CA LEU A 509 -33.08 3.99 -20.25
C LEU A 509 -32.76 4.00 -18.75
N VAL A 510 -33.54 3.27 -17.95
CA VAL A 510 -33.39 3.20 -16.48
C VAL A 510 -32.39 2.10 -16.06
N ILE A 511 -32.36 0.97 -16.78
CA ILE A 511 -31.49 -0.17 -16.43
C ILE A 511 -30.00 0.23 -16.44
N SER A 512 -29.51 0.97 -17.45
CA SER A 512 -28.07 1.30 -17.50
C SER A 512 -27.60 2.17 -16.33
N PRO A 513 -28.25 3.32 -16.00
CA PRO A 513 -27.88 4.10 -14.82
C PRO A 513 -28.01 3.30 -13.51
N THR A 514 -29.03 2.46 -13.35
CA THR A 514 -29.17 1.62 -12.16
C THR A 514 -28.04 0.59 -12.04
N ILE A 515 -27.67 -0.09 -13.13
CA ILE A 515 -26.54 -1.02 -13.14
C ILE A 515 -25.26 -0.27 -12.74
N ILE A 516 -25.00 0.93 -13.28
CA ILE A 516 -23.82 1.72 -12.93
C ILE A 516 -23.79 2.04 -11.44
N VAL A 517 -24.91 2.50 -10.87
CA VAL A 517 -25.01 2.78 -9.43
C VAL A 517 -24.73 1.52 -8.61
N VAL A 518 -25.29 0.37 -9.00
CA VAL A 518 -25.07 -0.91 -8.32
C VAL A 518 -23.61 -1.38 -8.43
N LEU A 519 -22.95 -1.16 -9.56
CA LEU A 519 -21.55 -1.56 -9.76
C LEU A 519 -20.56 -0.64 -9.04
N THR A 520 -20.88 0.65 -8.90
CA THR A 520 -19.99 1.67 -8.29
C THR A 520 -20.17 1.79 -6.77
N SER A 521 -21.36 1.50 -6.24
CA SER A 521 -21.65 1.65 -4.80
C SER A 521 -20.80 0.77 -3.88
N PRO A 522 -20.58 -0.54 -4.17
CA PRO A 522 -19.80 -1.40 -3.29
C PRO A 522 -18.38 -0.87 -3.03
N TYR A 523 -17.70 -0.39 -4.07
CA TYR A 523 -16.39 0.23 -3.94
C TYR A 523 -16.44 1.48 -3.05
N LEU A 524 -17.39 2.39 -3.29
CA LEU A 524 -17.51 3.63 -2.51
C LEU A 524 -17.89 3.38 -1.04
N ILE A 525 -18.71 2.36 -0.77
CA ILE A 525 -19.05 1.95 0.60
C ILE A 525 -17.80 1.43 1.31
N ILE A 526 -17.05 0.53 0.68
CA ILE A 526 -15.78 0.03 1.22
C ILE A 526 -14.84 1.20 1.50
N LEU A 527 -14.80 2.20 0.62
CA LEU A 527 -13.97 3.40 0.74
C LEU A 527 -14.32 4.28 1.94
N ILE A 528 -15.62 4.41 2.27
CA ILE A 528 -16.11 5.21 3.40
C ILE A 528 -16.00 4.43 4.71
N VAL A 529 -16.28 3.13 4.69
CA VAL A 529 -16.34 2.27 5.88
C VAL A 529 -14.95 1.84 6.35
N LEU A 530 -13.99 1.69 5.42
CA LEU A 530 -12.62 1.32 5.77
C LEU A 530 -11.89 2.49 6.40
N ASP A 531 -12.08 2.58 7.70
CA ASP A 531 -11.27 3.40 8.57
C ASP A 531 -9.82 2.93 8.49
N CYS A 532 -8.93 3.91 8.44
CA CYS A 532 -7.54 3.71 8.07
C CYS A 532 -6.74 3.17 9.27
N ASN A 533 -6.88 1.86 9.46
CA ASN A 533 -6.42 1.14 10.62
C ASN A 533 -5.35 0.11 10.19
N LYS A 534 -4.24 0.07 10.95
CA LYS A 534 -3.05 -0.75 10.68
C LYS A 534 -3.30 -2.23 11.00
N SER A 535 -4.16 -2.90 10.23
CA SER A 535 -4.49 -4.31 10.44
C SER A 535 -4.36 -5.09 9.13
N SER A 536 -3.54 -6.14 9.15
CA SER A 536 -3.38 -7.10 8.04
C SER A 536 -4.72 -7.71 7.60
N ASN A 537 -5.65 -7.95 8.54
CA ASN A 537 -6.98 -8.48 8.22
C ASN A 537 -7.83 -7.54 7.34
N ARG A 538 -7.48 -6.25 7.25
CA ARG A 538 -8.21 -5.29 6.40
C ARG A 538 -7.63 -5.14 5.00
N LEU A 539 -6.46 -5.71 4.71
CA LEU A 539 -5.82 -5.68 3.39
C LEU A 539 -6.77 -6.17 2.28
N TRP A 540 -7.45 -7.30 2.54
CA TRP A 540 -8.39 -7.89 1.58
C TRP A 540 -9.54 -6.96 1.21
N PHE A 541 -10.04 -6.15 2.14
CA PHE A 541 -11.10 -5.20 1.82
C PHE A 541 -10.59 -4.05 0.93
N TYR A 542 -9.37 -3.54 1.17
CA TYR A 542 -8.75 -2.55 0.27
C TYR A 542 -8.51 -3.13 -1.12
N LEU A 543 -8.03 -4.38 -1.23
CA LEU A 543 -7.86 -5.09 -2.50
C LEU A 543 -9.18 -5.27 -3.24
N VAL A 544 -10.20 -5.77 -2.55
CA VAL A 544 -11.54 -5.96 -3.12
C VAL A 544 -12.10 -4.61 -3.59
N GLY A 545 -12.00 -3.56 -2.78
CA GLY A 545 -12.40 -2.21 -3.17
C GLY A 545 -11.68 -1.75 -4.44
N TYR A 546 -10.35 -1.89 -4.49
CA TYR A 546 -9.55 -1.52 -5.65
C TYR A 546 -10.02 -2.24 -6.92
N PHE A 547 -10.20 -3.57 -6.90
CA PHE A 547 -10.68 -4.32 -8.06
C PHE A 547 -12.11 -3.98 -8.46
N LEU A 548 -13.01 -3.78 -7.49
CA LEU A 548 -14.39 -3.35 -7.73
C LEU A 548 -14.46 -2.00 -8.47
N SER A 549 -13.51 -1.09 -8.23
CA SER A 549 -13.46 0.21 -8.89
C SER A 549 -13.34 0.13 -10.43
N PHE A 550 -12.83 -0.98 -10.98
CA PHE A 550 -12.64 -1.19 -12.42
C PHE A 550 -13.77 -1.99 -13.09
N ILE A 551 -14.70 -2.58 -12.32
CA ILE A 551 -15.81 -3.35 -12.86
C ILE A 551 -16.76 -2.53 -13.76
N PRO A 552 -17.10 -1.26 -13.45
CA PRO A 552 -17.92 -0.44 -14.34
C PRO A 552 -17.32 -0.34 -15.76
N ALA A 553 -16.02 -0.06 -15.85
CA ALA A 553 -15.30 0.01 -17.13
C ALA A 553 -15.24 -1.36 -17.84
N ALA A 554 -15.04 -2.45 -17.10
CA ALA A 554 -15.00 -3.81 -17.65
C ALA A 554 -16.36 -4.33 -18.17
N SER A 555 -17.47 -3.65 -17.85
CA SER A 555 -18.84 -4.13 -18.08
C SER A 555 -19.69 -3.24 -18.99
N ILE A 556 -19.10 -2.30 -19.75
CA ILE A 556 -19.83 -1.40 -20.66
C ILE A 556 -20.82 -2.14 -21.58
N PHE A 557 -20.40 -3.27 -22.16
CA PHE A 557 -21.25 -4.07 -23.04
C PHE A 557 -22.51 -4.54 -22.33
N ILE A 558 -22.34 -5.07 -21.11
CA ILE A 558 -23.41 -5.59 -20.26
C ILE A 558 -24.34 -4.45 -19.82
N THR A 559 -23.77 -3.30 -19.49
CA THR A 559 -24.49 -2.14 -18.97
C THR A 559 -25.32 -1.42 -20.04
N PHE A 560 -24.78 -1.28 -21.26
CA PHE A 560 -25.39 -0.45 -22.29
C PHE A 560 -25.92 -1.23 -23.49
N VAL A 561 -25.24 -2.28 -23.95
CA VAL A 561 -25.64 -3.01 -25.17
C VAL A 561 -26.73 -4.02 -24.86
N LEU A 562 -26.57 -4.87 -23.86
CA LEU A 562 -27.54 -5.93 -23.53
C LEU A 562 -28.96 -5.41 -23.20
N PRO A 563 -29.14 -4.31 -22.43
CA PRO A 563 -30.47 -3.82 -22.08
C PRO A 563 -31.17 -3.08 -23.21
N SER A 564 -30.43 -2.60 -24.21
CA SER A 564 -30.93 -1.78 -25.32
C SER A 564 -31.29 -2.64 -26.52
N THR A 565 -32.55 -2.59 -26.95
CA THR A 565 -33.00 -3.31 -28.14
C THR A 565 -32.29 -2.84 -29.40
N LEU A 566 -32.07 -1.53 -29.53
CA LEU A 566 -31.38 -0.93 -30.67
C LEU A 566 -29.92 -1.38 -30.76
N TYR A 567 -29.18 -1.31 -29.65
CA TYR A 567 -27.76 -1.68 -29.67
C TYR A 567 -27.58 -3.20 -29.81
N LYS A 568 -28.45 -3.99 -29.17
CA LYS A 568 -28.45 -5.45 -29.32
C LYS A 568 -28.72 -5.88 -30.77
N GLN A 569 -29.67 -5.25 -31.46
CA GLN A 569 -29.94 -5.54 -32.88
C GLN A 569 -28.75 -5.21 -33.77
N GLU A 570 -28.12 -4.05 -33.58
CA GLU A 570 -26.91 -3.69 -34.33
C GLU A 570 -25.75 -4.65 -34.09
N PHE A 571 -25.57 -5.10 -32.85
CA PHE A 571 -24.58 -6.12 -32.51
C PHE A 571 -24.83 -7.44 -33.26
N TRP A 572 -26.07 -7.94 -33.27
CA TRP A 572 -26.42 -9.16 -34.01
C TRP A 572 -26.20 -9.01 -35.52
N ASN A 573 -26.54 -7.84 -36.09
CA ASN A 573 -26.27 -7.56 -37.50
C ASN A 573 -24.77 -7.65 -37.83
N ILE A 574 -23.91 -7.20 -36.90
CA ILE A 574 -22.46 -7.33 -37.05
C ILE A 574 -22.07 -8.81 -37.03
N ILE A 575 -22.51 -9.59 -36.04
CA ILE A 575 -22.20 -11.04 -35.96
C ILE A 575 -22.59 -11.75 -37.25
N ILE A 576 -23.80 -11.50 -37.76
CA ILE A 576 -24.29 -12.12 -39.01
C ILE A 576 -23.39 -11.72 -40.18
N SER A 577 -22.98 -10.46 -40.27
CA SER A 577 -22.10 -9.99 -41.35
C SER A 577 -20.70 -10.62 -41.28
N VAL A 578 -20.14 -10.79 -40.08
CA VAL A 578 -18.84 -11.44 -39.85
C VAL A 578 -18.93 -12.93 -40.20
N ARG A 579 -19.99 -13.62 -39.76
CA ARG A 579 -20.23 -15.03 -40.09
C ARG A 579 -20.35 -15.25 -41.60
N LYS A 580 -21.05 -14.36 -42.32
CA LYS A 580 -21.14 -14.40 -43.79
C LYS A 580 -19.78 -14.18 -44.48
N ARG A 581 -18.94 -13.27 -43.99
CA ARG A 581 -17.58 -13.08 -44.52
C ARG A 581 -16.68 -14.29 -44.26
N PHE A 582 -16.75 -14.86 -43.06
CA PHE A 582 -15.97 -16.05 -42.70
C PHE A 582 -16.36 -17.25 -43.57
N TYR A 583 -17.67 -17.47 -43.79
CA TYR A 583 -18.16 -18.53 -44.67
C TYR A 583 -17.70 -18.35 -46.12
N ARG A 584 -17.76 -17.12 -46.65
CA ARG A 584 -17.23 -16.80 -47.99
C ARG A 584 -15.70 -17.00 -48.09
N SER A 585 -14.95 -16.62 -47.05
CA SER A 585 -13.50 -16.83 -47.03
C SER A 585 -13.12 -18.31 -46.96
N ARG A 586 -13.89 -19.12 -46.23
CA ARG A 586 -13.70 -20.58 -46.17
C ARG A 586 -14.03 -21.27 -47.50
N LEU A 587 -15.12 -20.86 -48.17
CA LEU A 587 -15.47 -21.34 -49.52
C LEU A 587 -14.39 -20.97 -50.56
N ASN A 588 -13.82 -19.77 -50.48
CA ASN A 588 -12.74 -19.37 -51.38
C ASN A 588 -11.43 -20.15 -51.11
N ARG A 589 -11.17 -20.56 -49.86
CA ARG A 589 -10.02 -21.42 -49.52
C ARG A 589 -10.20 -22.90 -49.90
N GLN A 590 -11.40 -23.34 -50.24
CA GLN A 590 -11.66 -24.69 -50.77
C GLN A 590 -11.67 -24.75 -52.30
N LYS A 591 -11.59 -23.59 -52.97
CA LYS A 591 -11.48 -23.46 -54.44
C LYS A 591 -10.03 -23.30 -54.94
N PHE A 592 -9.09 -23.13 -54.02
CA PHE A 592 -7.65 -23.29 -54.22
C PHE A 592 -7.21 -24.53 -53.44
#